data_AF-A0A642C558-F1
#
_entry.id   AF-A0A642C558-F1
#
_cell.length_a   1.000
_cell.length_b   1.000
_cell.length_c   1.000
_cell.angle_alpha   90.00
_cell.angle_beta   90.00
_cell.angle_gamma   90.00
#
_symmetry.space_group_name_H-M   'P 1'
#
loop_
_entity.id
_entity.type
_entity.pdbx_description
1 polymer ?
#
loop_
_entity_poly.entity_id
_entity_poly.type
_entity_poly.pdbx_seq_one_letter_code
_entity_poly.pdbx_strand_id
1 'polypeptide(L)'
;MFGIYLTIVVLEFYLLYLCMIMNLFNDAKVMRHAFLILAHNEFQILKILLSMLDDGRNDIYLHIDKKVVLGPLEQDLFRLAKARLFVLEQRLDVRWGDISVVKAELLLLETASMKGPYDYYHLLSGVDLPIKSQDYIHHFFEKNKGYEFVPYSCGEANLKDLERKVFKYHLFCRYYKIPPRIFKKQVQSLRISFLKLQDFFH
;
A
#
# COMPACT_ATOMS: atom_id res chain seq x y z
N MET A 1 29.24 49.98 25.52
CA MET A 1 28.75 48.66 25.98
C MET A 1 27.24 48.49 25.89
N PHE A 2 26.43 49.47 26.30
CA PHE A 2 24.95 49.36 26.32
C PHE A 2 24.30 49.07 24.95
N GLY A 3 24.78 49.71 23.88
CA GLY A 3 24.22 49.53 22.52
C GLY A 3 24.38 48.11 21.98
N ILE A 4 25.53 47.47 22.23
CA ILE A 4 25.80 46.09 21.77
C ILE A 4 24.89 45.09 22.49
N TYR A 5 24.66 45.31 23.78
CA TYR A 5 23.79 44.46 24.60
C TYR A 5 22.35 44.51 24.12
N LEU A 6 21.85 45.70 23.78
CA LEU A 6 20.50 45.88 23.24
C LEU A 6 20.34 45.18 21.89
N THR A 7 21.34 45.25 21.00
CA THR A 7 21.29 44.58 19.69
C THR A 7 21.29 43.06 19.82
N ILE A 8 22.08 42.51 20.75
CA ILE A 8 22.13 41.06 21.02
C ILE A 8 20.77 40.56 21.52
N VAL A 9 20.17 41.27 22.48
CA VAL A 9 18.86 40.90 23.03
C VAL A 9 17.77 40.94 21.94
N VAL A 10 17.77 41.96 21.08
CA VAL A 10 16.82 42.03 19.95
C VAL A 10 17.03 40.89 18.95
N LEU A 11 18.28 40.50 18.68
CA LEU A 11 18.58 39.35 17.81
C LEU A 11 18.10 38.02 18.41
N GLU A 12 18.28 37.82 19.71
CA GLU A 12 17.80 36.60 20.40
C GLU A 12 16.27 36.49 20.35
N PHE A 13 15.54 37.59 20.57
CA PHE A 13 14.08 37.61 20.42
C PHE A 13 13.63 37.32 18.98
N TYR A 14 14.34 37.86 17.98
CA TYR A 14 14.08 37.55 16.57
C TYR A 14 14.35 36.07 16.25
N LEU A 15 15.44 35.50 16.78
CA LEU A 15 15.76 34.08 16.59
C LEU A 15 14.71 33.17 17.22
N LEU A 16 14.28 33.49 18.44
CA LEU A 16 13.22 32.75 19.14
C LEU A 16 11.88 32.83 18.38
N TYR A 17 11.54 34.01 17.87
CA TYR A 17 10.33 34.21 17.06
C TYR A 17 10.39 33.43 15.73
N LEU A 18 11.54 33.45 15.05
CA LEU A 18 11.79 32.63 13.86
C LEU A 18 11.69 31.13 14.17
N CYS A 19 12.28 30.65 15.27
CA CYS A 19 12.15 29.27 15.71
C CYS A 19 10.70 28.88 16.00
N MET A 20 9.93 29.76 16.65
CA MET A 20 8.51 29.52 16.93
C MET A 20 7.68 29.45 15.65
N ILE A 21 7.92 30.34 14.69
CA ILE A 21 7.28 30.30 13.37
C ILE A 21 7.67 29.04 12.60
N MET A 22 8.96 28.66 12.61
CA MET A 22 9.42 27.44 11.95
C MET A 22 8.80 26.19 12.57
N ASN A 23 8.65 26.13 13.90
CA ASN A 23 7.95 25.04 14.58
C ASN A 23 6.45 25.02 14.25
N LEU A 24 5.78 26.17 14.23
CA LEU A 24 4.38 26.31 13.78
C LEU A 24 4.20 25.81 12.34
N PHE A 25 5.13 26.12 11.44
CA PHE A 25 5.09 25.60 10.06
C PHE A 25 5.44 24.11 9.96
N ASN A 26 6.29 23.59 10.86
CA ASN A 26 6.63 22.16 10.90
C ASN A 26 5.46 21.32 11.45
N ASP A 27 4.76 21.83 12.46
CA ASP A 27 3.53 21.24 12.99
C ASP A 27 2.36 21.37 12.00
N ALA A 28 2.40 22.38 11.12
CA ALA A 28 1.46 22.54 10.02
C ALA A 28 1.75 21.64 8.80
N LYS A 29 2.77 20.77 8.85
CA LYS A 29 2.96 19.76 7.80
C LYS A 29 1.82 18.76 7.88
N VAL A 30 0.81 18.98 7.04
CA VAL A 30 -0.32 18.07 6.86
C VAL A 30 0.21 16.69 6.48
N MET A 31 -0.03 15.70 7.34
CA MET A 31 0.38 14.33 7.05
C MET A 31 -0.26 13.82 5.77
N ARG A 32 0.56 13.22 4.91
CA ARG A 32 0.11 12.69 3.62
C ARG A 32 0.12 11.17 3.62
N HIS A 33 -0.92 10.61 3.02
CA HIS A 33 -1.13 9.18 2.94
C HIS A 33 -1.06 8.75 1.47
N ALA A 34 -0.34 7.65 1.20
CA ALA A 34 -0.34 6.97 -0.09
C ALA A 34 -1.19 5.71 -0.01
N PHE A 35 -2.25 5.62 -0.81
CA PHE A 35 -3.07 4.42 -0.94
C PHE A 35 -2.61 3.63 -2.17
N LEU A 36 -2.07 2.43 -1.94
CA LEU A 36 -1.54 1.52 -2.95
C LEU A 36 -2.61 0.46 -3.25
N ILE A 37 -3.25 0.53 -4.41
CA ILE A 37 -4.42 -0.28 -4.73
C ILE A 37 -4.10 -1.27 -5.85
N LEU A 38 -4.34 -2.56 -5.58
CA LEU A 38 -4.28 -3.65 -6.56
C LEU A 38 -5.69 -4.01 -7.03
N ALA A 39 -6.03 -3.70 -8.28
CA ALA A 39 -7.35 -3.97 -8.85
C ALA A 39 -7.29 -4.96 -10.03
N HIS A 40 -8.26 -5.88 -10.09
CA HIS A 40 -8.37 -6.84 -11.19
C HIS A 40 -9.81 -7.17 -11.60
N ASN A 41 -10.82 -6.73 -10.83
CA ASN A 41 -12.24 -6.97 -11.05
C ASN A 41 -13.09 -5.95 -10.27
N GLU A 42 -14.42 -6.11 -10.33
CA GLU A 42 -15.42 -5.36 -9.54
C GLU A 42 -15.23 -3.84 -9.57
N PHE A 43 -15.09 -3.26 -10.77
CA PHE A 43 -14.79 -1.84 -10.94
C PHE A 43 -15.83 -0.89 -10.32
N GLN A 44 -17.07 -1.34 -10.09
CA GLN A 44 -18.05 -0.54 -9.35
C GLN A 44 -17.66 -0.36 -7.89
N ILE A 45 -17.12 -1.41 -7.25
CA ILE A 45 -16.60 -1.32 -5.88
C ILE A 45 -15.34 -0.45 -5.87
N LEU A 46 -14.46 -0.63 -6.84
CA LEU A 46 -13.27 0.23 -6.99
C LEU A 46 -13.66 1.71 -7.12
N LYS A 47 -14.71 2.04 -7.88
CA LYS A 47 -15.21 3.41 -8.01
C LYS A 47 -15.66 3.98 -6.65
N ILE A 48 -16.35 3.17 -5.85
CA ILE A 48 -16.78 3.55 -4.50
C ILE A 48 -15.55 3.72 -3.58
N LEU A 49 -14.59 2.80 -3.63
CA LEU A 49 -13.34 2.93 -2.88
C LEU A 49 -12.62 4.24 -3.23
N LEU A 50 -12.44 4.52 -4.52
CA LEU A 50 -11.77 5.73 -4.99
C LEU A 50 -12.49 7.00 -4.53
N SER A 51 -13.84 7.03 -4.53
CA SER A 51 -14.59 8.19 -4.05
C SER A 51 -14.52 8.36 -2.53
N MET A 52 -14.44 7.26 -1.77
CA MET A 52 -14.27 7.30 -0.31
C MET A 52 -12.86 7.74 0.11
N LEU A 53 -11.87 7.56 -0.77
CA LEU A 53 -10.48 8.00 -0.58
C LEU A 53 -10.19 9.40 -1.16
N ASP A 54 -11.15 10.03 -1.84
CA ASP A 54 -11.01 11.32 -2.52
C ASP A 54 -10.89 12.50 -1.54
N ASP A 55 -9.69 12.67 -1.00
CA ASP A 55 -9.31 13.71 -0.04
C ASP A 55 -7.99 14.38 -0.46
N GLY A 56 -7.87 15.69 -0.25
CA GLY A 56 -6.69 16.45 -0.67
C GLY A 56 -5.39 16.06 0.05
N ARG A 57 -5.50 15.34 1.19
CA ARG A 57 -4.39 14.80 1.97
C ARG A 57 -3.88 13.45 1.43
N ASN A 58 -4.59 12.85 0.48
CA ASN A 58 -4.30 11.53 -0.06
C ASN A 58 -3.73 11.59 -1.46
N ASP A 59 -2.83 10.66 -1.75
CA ASP A 59 -2.49 10.26 -3.11
C ASP A 59 -2.81 8.78 -3.29
N ILE A 60 -3.33 8.44 -4.46
CA ILE A 60 -3.78 7.09 -4.77
C ILE A 60 -2.96 6.56 -5.93
N TYR A 61 -2.35 5.39 -5.74
CA TYR A 61 -1.60 4.64 -6.73
C TYR A 61 -2.39 3.40 -7.09
N LEU A 62 -2.79 3.29 -8.34
CA LEU A 62 -3.67 2.23 -8.81
C LEU A 62 -2.92 1.35 -9.81
N HIS A 63 -2.72 0.10 -9.44
CA HIS A 63 -2.31 -0.95 -10.37
C HIS A 63 -3.56 -1.71 -10.82
N ILE A 64 -3.76 -1.74 -12.13
CA ILE A 64 -4.77 -2.61 -12.76
C ILE A 64 -4.02 -3.80 -13.36
N ASP A 65 -4.47 -5.00 -13.04
CA ASP A 65 -3.86 -6.22 -13.55
C ASP A 65 -3.77 -6.22 -15.08
N LYS A 66 -2.63 -6.66 -15.62
CA LYS A 66 -2.35 -6.70 -17.06
C LYS A 66 -3.40 -7.47 -17.88
N LYS A 67 -4.07 -8.45 -17.26
CA LYS A 67 -5.11 -9.26 -17.89
C LYS A 67 -6.41 -8.49 -18.12
N VAL A 68 -6.62 -7.36 -17.44
CA VAL A 68 -7.80 -6.52 -17.61
C VAL A 68 -7.68 -5.77 -18.93
N VAL A 69 -8.68 -5.96 -19.79
CA VAL A 69 -8.86 -5.14 -20.99
C VAL A 69 -9.62 -3.90 -20.57
N LEU A 70 -8.89 -2.78 -20.61
CA LEU A 70 -9.38 -1.47 -20.23
C LEU A 70 -10.32 -0.93 -21.33
N GLY A 71 -11.63 -0.83 -21.05
CA GLY A 71 -12.68 -0.48 -22.00
C GLY A 71 -13.25 0.94 -21.83
N PRO A 72 -14.32 1.31 -22.57
CA PRO A 72 -14.94 2.65 -22.49
C PRO A 72 -15.52 3.00 -21.11
N LEU A 73 -15.92 1.99 -20.33
CA LEU A 73 -16.51 2.12 -18.99
C LEU A 73 -15.57 2.79 -17.95
N GLU A 74 -14.29 2.95 -18.27
CA GLU A 74 -13.28 3.46 -17.35
C GLU A 74 -13.04 4.96 -17.43
N GLN A 75 -13.52 5.65 -18.47
CA GLN A 75 -13.37 7.11 -18.58
C GLN A 75 -14.08 7.88 -17.45
N ASP A 76 -15.04 7.24 -16.79
CA ASP A 76 -15.76 7.77 -15.62
C ASP A 76 -15.23 7.24 -14.28
N LEU A 77 -14.28 6.31 -14.30
CA LEU A 77 -13.74 5.68 -13.08
C LEU A 77 -12.70 6.56 -12.37
N PHE A 78 -12.00 7.40 -13.14
CA PHE A 78 -10.79 8.11 -12.70
C PHE A 78 -11.01 9.59 -12.41
N ARG A 79 -12.26 10.02 -12.20
CA ARG A 79 -12.60 11.42 -11.90
C ARG A 79 -12.62 11.65 -10.40
N LEU A 80 -11.47 12.00 -9.85
CA LEU A 80 -11.34 12.47 -8.47
C LEU A 80 -11.31 13.99 -8.44
N ALA A 81 -11.95 14.58 -7.43
CA ALA A 81 -12.03 16.03 -7.27
C ALA A 81 -10.91 16.59 -6.39
N LYS A 82 -10.36 15.79 -5.47
CA LYS A 82 -9.44 16.26 -4.41
C LYS A 82 -8.12 15.48 -4.38
N ALA A 83 -8.18 14.15 -4.38
CA ALA A 83 -6.99 13.30 -4.34
C ALA A 83 -6.30 13.23 -5.70
N ARG A 84 -4.97 13.06 -5.69
CA ARG A 84 -4.23 12.77 -6.92
C ARG A 84 -4.30 11.27 -7.20
N LEU A 85 -4.64 10.90 -8.43
CA LEU A 85 -4.70 9.52 -8.88
C LEU A 85 -3.58 9.23 -9.88
N PHE A 86 -2.77 8.22 -9.57
CA PHE A 86 -1.69 7.72 -10.41
C PHE A 86 -2.02 6.28 -10.83
N VAL A 87 -2.52 6.12 -12.05
CA VAL A 87 -2.69 4.78 -12.65
C VAL A 87 -1.35 4.33 -13.22
N LEU A 88 -0.85 3.18 -12.78
CA LEU A 88 0.45 2.67 -13.21
C LEU A 88 0.39 2.21 -14.68
N GLU A 89 1.28 2.76 -15.50
CA GLU A 89 1.49 2.32 -16.89
C GLU A 89 2.03 0.89 -16.94
N GLN A 90 2.99 0.58 -16.06
CA GLN A 90 3.54 -0.75 -15.92
C GLN A 90 2.54 -1.68 -15.21
N ARG A 91 1.84 -2.49 -16.01
CA ARG A 91 0.89 -3.50 -15.51
C ARG A 91 1.54 -4.89 -15.48
N LEU A 92 1.37 -5.58 -14.35
CA LEU A 92 1.88 -6.93 -14.12
C LEU A 92 0.74 -7.95 -14.24
N ASP A 93 1.04 -9.14 -14.76
CA ASP A 93 0.10 -10.26 -14.74
C ASP A 93 0.17 -10.95 -13.36
N VAL A 94 -0.68 -10.49 -12.45
CA VAL A 94 -0.74 -10.93 -11.05
C VAL A 94 -1.51 -12.24 -10.95
N ARG A 95 -0.92 -13.24 -10.30
CA ARG A 95 -1.51 -14.58 -10.13
C ARG A 95 -1.66 -14.89 -8.66
N TRP A 96 -2.80 -15.44 -8.29
CA TRP A 96 -3.12 -15.74 -6.90
C TRP A 96 -2.11 -16.73 -6.30
N GLY A 97 -1.52 -16.36 -5.17
CA GLY A 97 -0.52 -17.15 -4.45
C GLY A 97 0.87 -17.19 -5.10
N ASP A 98 1.11 -16.40 -6.15
CA ASP A 98 2.39 -16.29 -6.85
C ASP A 98 3.16 -15.03 -6.41
N ILE A 99 4.48 -15.05 -6.59
CA ILE A 99 5.37 -13.90 -6.28
C ILE A 99 4.97 -12.62 -7.04
N SER A 100 4.20 -12.75 -8.12
CA SER A 100 3.67 -11.60 -8.86
C SER A 100 2.80 -10.66 -8.03
N VAL A 101 2.15 -11.12 -6.95
CA VAL A 101 1.43 -10.25 -6.00
C VAL A 101 2.42 -9.30 -5.33
N VAL A 102 3.46 -9.85 -4.68
CA VAL A 102 4.52 -9.08 -4.01
C VAL A 102 5.22 -8.15 -4.99
N LYS A 103 5.49 -8.59 -6.22
CA LYS A 103 6.10 -7.71 -7.24
C LYS A 103 5.22 -6.52 -7.61
N ALA A 104 3.89 -6.67 -7.61
CA ALA A 104 2.97 -5.57 -7.89
C ALA A 104 2.85 -4.61 -6.69
N GLU A 105 2.87 -5.14 -5.46
CA GLU A 105 2.93 -4.33 -4.23
C GLU A 105 4.22 -3.50 -4.17
N LEU A 106 5.37 -4.12 -4.46
CA LEU A 106 6.67 -3.44 -4.50
C LEU A 106 6.71 -2.37 -5.59
N LEU A 107 6.15 -2.64 -6.77
CA LEU A 107 6.07 -1.66 -7.86
C LEU A 107 5.24 -0.44 -7.47
N LEU A 108 4.10 -0.66 -6.80
CA LEU A 108 3.27 0.43 -6.24
C LEU A 108 4.04 1.24 -5.20
N LEU A 109 4.71 0.56 -4.27
CA LEU A 109 5.49 1.19 -3.21
C LEU A 109 6.67 2.00 -3.76
N GLU A 110 7.44 1.43 -4.69
CA GLU A 110 8.54 2.10 -5.39
C GLU A 110 8.03 3.35 -6.12
N THR A 111 6.95 3.22 -6.88
CA THR A 111 6.32 4.33 -7.62
C THR A 111 5.87 5.45 -6.70
N ALA A 112 5.26 5.10 -5.55
CA ALA A 112 4.85 6.07 -4.55
C ALA A 112 6.05 6.75 -3.89
N SER A 113 7.05 5.98 -3.47
CA SER A 113 8.26 6.50 -2.82
C SER A 113 9.03 7.53 -3.68
N MET A 114 9.02 7.38 -5.01
CA MET A 114 9.65 8.33 -5.93
C MET A 114 8.95 9.68 -6.04
N LYS A 115 7.67 9.79 -5.65
CA LYS A 115 6.88 11.04 -5.78
C LYS A 115 6.88 11.89 -4.51
N GLY A 116 7.23 11.29 -3.38
CA GLY A 116 7.43 12.02 -2.14
C GLY A 116 7.48 11.07 -0.95
N PRO A 117 8.09 11.49 0.16
CA PRO A 117 7.90 10.78 1.41
C PRO A 117 6.45 10.97 1.86
N TYR A 118 5.73 9.86 1.98
CA TYR A 118 4.43 9.83 2.65
C TYR A 118 4.65 9.47 4.13
N ASP A 119 3.78 9.96 5.00
CA ASP A 119 3.81 9.59 6.41
C ASP A 119 3.30 8.15 6.59
N TYR A 120 2.36 7.71 5.73
CA TYR A 120 1.83 6.35 5.73
C TYR A 120 1.55 5.83 4.33
N TYR A 121 1.81 4.53 4.14
CA TYR A 121 1.47 3.77 2.93
C TYR A 121 0.42 2.70 3.31
N HIS A 122 -0.71 2.71 2.61
CA HIS A 122 -1.83 1.81 2.85
C HIS A 122 -1.98 0.88 1.66
N LEU A 123 -1.74 -0.41 1.86
CA LEU A 123 -1.95 -1.42 0.81
C LEU A 123 -3.40 -1.93 0.85
N LEU A 124 -4.10 -1.83 -0.28
CA LEU A 124 -5.49 -2.25 -0.45
C LEU A 124 -5.68 -3.06 -1.73
N SER A 125 -6.69 -3.90 -1.74
CA SER A 125 -7.28 -4.46 -2.95
C SER A 125 -8.37 -3.53 -3.50
N GLY A 126 -8.69 -3.66 -4.78
CA GLY A 126 -9.76 -2.88 -5.43
C GLY A 126 -11.18 -3.18 -4.93
N VAL A 127 -11.34 -4.12 -4.00
CA VAL A 127 -12.63 -4.51 -3.39
C VAL A 127 -12.72 -4.21 -1.91
N ASP A 128 -11.69 -3.59 -1.32
CA ASP A 128 -11.74 -3.11 0.06
C ASP A 128 -12.51 -1.79 0.15
N LEU A 129 -13.11 -1.52 1.31
CA LEU A 129 -13.81 -0.27 1.59
C LEU A 129 -13.47 0.25 2.99
N PRO A 130 -13.11 1.54 3.13
CA PRO A 130 -12.92 2.15 4.45
C PRO A 130 -14.23 2.14 5.24
N ILE A 131 -14.18 1.75 6.51
CA ILE A 131 -15.35 1.80 7.43
C ILE A 131 -15.38 3.08 8.28
N LYS A 132 -14.41 3.98 8.09
CA LYS A 132 -14.26 5.25 8.79
C LYS A 132 -14.05 6.39 7.79
N SER A 133 -14.40 7.61 8.19
CA SER A 133 -14.18 8.81 7.38
C SER A 133 -12.69 9.14 7.24
N GLN A 134 -12.34 9.92 6.23
CA GLN A 134 -10.97 10.40 6.04
C GLN A 134 -10.47 11.20 7.25
N ASP A 135 -11.29 12.07 7.83
CA ASP A 135 -10.91 12.81 9.05
C ASP A 135 -10.58 11.88 10.22
N TYR A 136 -11.36 10.81 10.41
CA TYR A 136 -11.06 9.82 11.43
C TYR A 136 -9.75 9.10 11.15
N ILE A 137 -9.54 8.66 9.90
CA ILE A 137 -8.32 7.95 9.49
C ILE A 137 -7.10 8.84 9.72
N HIS A 138 -7.09 10.08 9.22
CA HIS A 138 -5.98 11.01 9.43
C HIS A 138 -5.73 11.30 10.91
N HIS A 139 -6.78 11.56 11.69
CA HIS A 139 -6.63 11.80 13.13
C HIS A 139 -6.07 10.59 13.89
N PHE A 140 -6.50 9.36 13.51
CA PHE A 140 -5.97 8.13 14.09
C PHE A 140 -4.46 8.01 13.83
N PHE A 141 -4.03 8.20 12.59
CA PHE A 141 -2.62 8.09 12.23
C PHE A 141 -1.76 9.24 12.79
N GLU A 142 -2.38 10.38 13.09
CA GLU A 142 -1.72 11.56 13.68
C GLU A 142 -1.39 11.29 15.13
N LYS A 143 -2.39 10.80 15.87
CA LYS A 143 -2.25 10.40 17.27
C LYS A 143 -1.23 9.27 17.45
N ASN A 144 -1.05 8.43 16.44
CA ASN A 144 -0.14 7.29 16.49
C ASN A 144 1.05 7.44 15.53
N LYS A 145 1.51 8.68 15.29
CA LYS A 145 2.64 8.96 14.41
C LYS A 145 3.88 8.14 14.78
N GLY A 146 4.48 7.51 13.77
CA GLY A 146 5.72 6.72 13.92
C GLY A 146 5.51 5.23 14.19
N TYR A 147 4.26 4.76 14.32
CA TYR A 147 3.96 3.33 14.44
C TYR A 147 3.58 2.71 13.10
N GLU A 148 3.94 1.45 12.90
CA GLU A 148 3.49 0.65 11.76
C GLU A 148 2.33 -0.26 12.17
N PHE A 149 1.32 -0.38 11.30
CA PHE A 149 0.13 -1.18 11.57
C PHE A 149 0.07 -2.35 10.58
N VAL A 150 0.77 -3.42 10.92
CA VAL A 150 0.84 -4.64 10.09
C VAL A 150 0.12 -5.78 10.81
N PRO A 151 -0.78 -6.51 10.15
CA PRO A 151 -1.44 -7.67 10.76
C PRO A 151 -0.41 -8.73 11.12
N TYR A 152 -0.47 -9.19 12.37
CA TYR A 152 0.41 -10.23 12.90
C TYR A 152 -0.43 -11.37 13.46
N SER A 153 -0.24 -12.57 12.90
CA SER A 153 -0.92 -13.79 13.36
C SER A 153 0.03 -14.61 14.22
N CYS A 154 -0.22 -14.68 15.53
CA CYS A 154 0.55 -15.51 16.47
C CYS A 154 -0.27 -16.68 17.04
N GLY A 155 0.40 -17.60 17.73
CA GLY A 155 -0.24 -18.69 18.48
C GLY A 155 -0.26 -20.04 17.77
N GLU A 156 -0.49 -21.09 18.56
CA GLU A 156 -0.40 -22.50 18.12
C GLU A 156 -1.35 -22.83 16.95
N ALA A 157 -2.52 -22.19 16.91
CA ALA A 157 -3.50 -22.36 15.84
C ALA A 157 -2.94 -22.01 14.45
N ASN A 158 -1.93 -21.12 14.38
CA ASN A 158 -1.32 -20.67 13.15
C ASN A 158 -0.06 -21.46 12.76
N LEU A 159 0.50 -22.29 13.65
CA LEU A 159 1.78 -22.96 13.43
C LEU A 159 1.77 -23.87 12.19
N LYS A 160 0.72 -24.69 12.02
CA LYS A 160 0.59 -25.56 10.83
C LYS A 160 0.53 -24.78 9.53
N ASP A 161 -0.16 -23.65 9.56
CA ASP A 161 -0.33 -22.78 8.41
C ASP A 161 0.97 -22.03 8.08
N LEU A 162 1.68 -21.58 9.11
CA LEU A 162 3.01 -20.97 9.01
C LEU A 162 4.02 -21.96 8.44
N GLU A 163 4.10 -23.17 9.01
CA GLU A 163 5.00 -24.22 8.53
C GLU A 163 4.74 -24.55 7.07
N ARG A 164 3.46 -24.71 6.70
CA ARG A 164 3.09 -24.97 5.32
C ARG A 164 3.46 -23.83 4.39
N LYS A 165 3.25 -22.57 4.78
CA LYS A 165 3.39 -21.40 3.87
C LYS A 165 4.82 -20.86 3.80
N VAL A 166 5.58 -20.96 4.88
CA VAL A 166 6.89 -20.31 5.04
C VAL A 166 8.04 -21.30 4.95
N PHE A 167 7.93 -22.48 5.56
CA PHE A 167 9.05 -23.44 5.62
C PHE A 167 9.11 -24.39 4.43
N LYS A 168 8.19 -24.27 3.47
CA LYS A 168 8.14 -25.14 2.29
C LYS A 168 8.33 -24.34 1.02
N TYR A 169 9.07 -24.92 0.08
CA TYR A 169 9.14 -24.46 -1.29
C TYR A 169 7.89 -24.89 -2.06
N HIS A 170 7.18 -23.90 -2.60
CA HIS A 170 5.96 -24.10 -3.38
C HIS A 170 6.26 -23.95 -4.88
N LEU A 171 6.37 -25.09 -5.57
CA LEU A 171 6.51 -25.08 -7.02
C LEU A 171 5.19 -24.73 -7.71
N PHE A 172 5.30 -24.05 -8.86
CA PHE A 172 4.18 -23.79 -9.77
C PHE A 172 3.04 -22.95 -9.16
N CYS A 173 3.35 -22.06 -8.21
CA CYS A 173 2.39 -21.18 -7.54
C CYS A 173 1.51 -20.38 -8.53
N ARG A 174 2.13 -19.90 -9.61
CA ARG A 174 1.46 -19.22 -10.74
C ARG A 174 0.21 -19.92 -11.27
N TYR A 175 0.15 -21.23 -11.13
CA TYR A 175 -0.91 -22.09 -11.67
C TYR A 175 -1.92 -22.55 -10.60
N TYR A 176 -1.90 -21.99 -9.39
CA TYR A 176 -2.81 -22.38 -8.30
C TYR A 176 -4.29 -22.30 -8.70
N LYS A 177 -4.75 -21.13 -9.15
CA LYS A 177 -6.15 -20.91 -9.56
C LYS A 177 -6.40 -21.21 -11.04
N ILE A 178 -5.44 -20.93 -11.91
CA ILE A 178 -5.59 -21.06 -13.37
C ILE A 178 -4.46 -21.93 -13.93
N PRO A 179 -4.54 -23.26 -13.77
CA PRO A 179 -3.56 -24.17 -14.32
C PRO A 179 -3.69 -24.29 -15.84
N PRO A 180 -2.61 -24.68 -16.56
CA PRO A 180 -2.67 -24.94 -17.99
C PRO A 180 -3.70 -26.03 -18.27
N ARG A 181 -4.62 -25.80 -19.23
CA ARG A 181 -5.73 -26.73 -19.51
C ARG A 181 -5.25 -28.15 -19.79
N ILE A 182 -4.14 -28.29 -20.51
CA ILE A 182 -3.58 -29.58 -20.95
C ILE A 182 -2.82 -30.29 -19.81
N PHE A 183 -2.21 -29.54 -18.89
CA PHE A 183 -1.29 -30.09 -17.88
C PHE A 183 -1.77 -29.97 -16.44
N LYS A 184 -3.03 -29.56 -16.21
CA LYS A 184 -3.59 -29.30 -14.88
C LYS A 184 -3.32 -30.43 -13.87
N LYS A 185 -3.64 -31.67 -14.24
CA LYS A 185 -3.46 -32.84 -13.36
C LYS A 185 -1.99 -33.11 -13.05
N GLN A 186 -1.11 -32.95 -14.04
CA GLN A 186 0.32 -33.20 -13.89
C GLN A 186 0.97 -32.15 -12.99
N VAL A 187 0.69 -30.87 -13.21
CA VAL A 187 1.18 -29.76 -12.38
C VAL A 187 0.70 -29.92 -10.93
N GLN A 188 -0.56 -30.29 -10.73
CA GLN A 188 -1.11 -30.52 -9.39
C GLN A 188 -0.45 -31.73 -8.71
N SER A 189 -0.25 -32.83 -9.44
CA SER A 189 0.41 -34.04 -8.93
C SER A 189 1.85 -33.74 -8.51
N LEU A 190 2.64 -33.12 -9.40
CA LEU A 190 4.03 -32.74 -9.12
C LEU A 190 4.15 -31.85 -7.89
N ARG A 191 3.26 -30.86 -7.76
CA ARG A 191 3.24 -29.97 -6.58
C ARG A 191 2.97 -30.74 -5.29
N ILE A 192 1.97 -31.62 -5.27
CA ILE A 192 1.63 -32.39 -4.07
C ILE A 192 2.77 -33.35 -3.71
N SER A 193 3.32 -34.05 -4.70
CA SER A 193 4.45 -34.96 -4.48
C SER A 193 5.68 -34.24 -3.97
N PHE A 194 5.98 -33.04 -4.49
CA PHE A 194 7.10 -32.22 -4.03
C PHE A 194 6.91 -31.68 -2.61
N LEU A 195 5.69 -31.31 -2.22
CA LEU A 195 5.40 -30.93 -0.83
C LEU A 195 5.58 -32.11 0.13
N LYS A 196 5.10 -33.31 -0.24
CA LYS A 196 5.30 -34.54 0.56
C LYS A 196 6.77 -34.95 0.65
N LEU A 197 7.55 -34.72 -0.41
CA LEU A 197 8.97 -35.00 -0.42
C LEU A 197 9.71 -34.12 0.59
N GLN A 198 9.34 -32.85 0.70
CA GLN A 198 9.91 -31.94 1.70
C GLN A 198 9.59 -32.39 3.13
N ASP A 199 8.40 -32.94 3.38
CA ASP A 199 8.02 -33.52 4.69
C ASP A 199 8.84 -34.76 5.08
N PHE A 200 9.57 -35.36 4.13
CA PHE A 200 10.45 -36.50 4.40
C PHE A 200 11.89 -36.08 4.70
N PHE A 201 12.32 -34.91 4.19
CA PHE A 201 13.69 -34.40 4.33
C PHE A 201 13.82 -33.32 5.43
N HIS A 202 12.72 -32.84 5.98
CA HIS A 202 12.63 -31.98 7.15
C HIS A 202 12.04 -32.76 8.32
#